data_AF-A0A429TPJ3-F1
#
_entry.id   AF-A0A429TPJ3-F1
#
_cell.length_a   1.000
_cell.length_b   1.000
_cell.length_c   1.000
_cell.angle_alpha   90.00
_cell.angle_beta   90.00
_cell.angle_gamma   90.00
#
_symmetry.space_group_name_H-M   'P 1'
#
loop_
_entity.id
_entity.type
_entity.pdbx_description
1 polymer ?
#
loop_
_entity_poly.entity_id
_entity_poly.type
_entity_poly.pdbx_seq_one_letter_code
_entity_poly.pdbx_strand_id
1 'polypeptide(L)'
;MTVETIETAPTCSYPGCTHAPEPKAPGAEGPAPRYCAHPDHNALGAFRKFRAKRQQRKEDKRAAAEAAKSVPQAEPAAPADSVRMADRGEAARSRDTVVALVQQLSAELPAYIEELALITDSAAAEARIETVARASAQRVLAAEERATLAEEAADMAVAALDAASDEFAQETAAIREEAARKVADAEFVRAELERYRERVGMLEVRLDAVRDEADGLRRARAAAPADSC
;
A
#
# COMPACT_ATOMS: atom_id res chain seq x y z
N MET A 1 10.35 12.58 44.62
CA MET A 1 9.19 12.12 43.83
C MET A 1 9.73 11.25 42.70
N THR A 2 9.71 9.93 42.89
CA THR A 2 10.12 8.96 41.87
C THR A 2 8.97 8.78 40.89
N VAL A 3 9.20 9.14 39.63
CA VAL A 3 8.24 8.90 38.55
C VAL A 3 8.30 7.41 38.23
N GLU A 4 7.28 6.66 38.63
CA GLU A 4 7.06 5.30 38.16
C GLU A 4 6.76 5.37 36.66
N THR A 5 7.77 5.07 35.83
CA THR A 5 7.55 4.77 34.42
C THR A 5 6.81 3.45 34.34
N ILE A 6 5.50 3.52 34.15
CA ILE A 6 4.69 2.36 33.76
C ILE A 6 5.19 1.94 32.38
N GLU A 7 6.06 0.93 32.33
CA GLU A 7 6.39 0.20 31.12
C GLU A 7 5.10 -0.46 30.61
N THR A 8 4.37 0.26 29.77
CA THR A 8 3.25 -0.32 29.03
C THR A 8 3.85 -1.26 27.99
N ALA A 9 3.89 -2.55 28.32
CA ALA A 9 4.29 -3.59 27.39
C ALA A 9 3.54 -3.39 26.07
N PRO A 10 4.24 -3.36 24.91
CA PRO A 10 3.57 -3.14 23.63
C PRO A 10 2.52 -4.23 23.46
N THR A 11 1.30 -3.84 23.11
CA THR A 11 0.21 -4.76 22.80
C THR A 11 0.15 -5.01 21.29
N CYS A 12 -0.38 -6.16 20.89
CA CYS A 12 -0.58 -6.52 19.49
C CYS A 12 -1.38 -5.43 18.76
N SER A 13 -0.87 -4.96 17.61
CA SER A 13 -1.50 -3.90 16.80
C SER A 13 -2.78 -4.35 16.07
N TYR A 14 -3.28 -5.55 16.33
CA TYR A 14 -4.51 -6.06 15.73
C TYR A 14 -5.75 -5.55 16.51
N PRO A 15 -6.80 -5.05 15.83
CA PRO A 15 -7.94 -4.43 16.49
C PRO A 15 -8.64 -5.39 17.46
N GLY A 16 -8.63 -5.04 18.75
CA GLY A 16 -9.25 -5.82 19.83
C GLY A 16 -8.39 -6.94 20.42
N CYS A 17 -7.11 -7.04 20.03
CA CYS A 17 -6.19 -8.01 20.61
C CYS A 17 -5.46 -7.42 21.83
N THR A 18 -5.43 -8.17 22.93
CA THR A 18 -4.70 -7.80 24.17
C THR A 18 -3.41 -8.59 24.37
N HIS A 19 -3.07 -9.49 23.44
CA HIS A 19 -1.85 -10.30 23.52
C HIS A 19 -0.59 -9.48 23.25
N ALA A 20 0.52 -9.88 23.87
CA ALA A 20 1.83 -9.32 23.57
C ALA A 20 2.29 -9.71 22.15
N PRO A 21 2.95 -8.81 21.41
CA PRO A 21 3.63 -9.13 20.17
C PRO A 21 4.70 -10.18 20.37
N GLU A 22 5.07 -10.86 19.29
CA GLU A 22 6.11 -11.87 19.34
C GLU A 22 7.47 -11.25 19.76
N PRO A 23 8.23 -11.90 20.67
CA PRO A 23 9.53 -11.38 21.04
C PRO A 23 10.47 -11.41 19.83
N LYS A 24 11.29 -10.36 19.71
CA LYS A 24 12.32 -10.28 18.68
C LYS A 24 13.32 -11.44 18.86
N ALA A 25 13.60 -12.18 17.79
CA ALA A 25 14.63 -13.21 17.82
C ALA A 25 16.01 -12.59 18.12
N PRO A 26 16.82 -13.21 19.01
CA PRO A 26 18.16 -12.70 19.34
C PRO A 26 19.04 -12.72 18.08
N GLY A 27 19.49 -11.55 17.63
CA GLY A 27 20.33 -11.39 16.42
C GLY A 27 19.59 -10.92 15.16
N ALA A 28 18.27 -10.73 15.19
CA ALA A 28 17.55 -10.18 14.05
C ALA A 28 17.83 -8.67 13.85
N GLU A 29 18.21 -8.25 12.65
CA GLU A 29 18.25 -6.84 12.28
C GLU A 29 16.84 -6.35 11.92
N GLY A 30 16.47 -5.13 12.34
CA GLY A 30 15.16 -4.54 12.06
C GLY A 30 14.22 -4.35 13.27
N PRO A 31 13.06 -3.69 13.06
CA PRO A 31 12.09 -3.37 14.11
C PRO A 31 11.39 -4.63 14.64
N ALA A 32 11.01 -4.60 15.93
CA ALA A 32 10.28 -5.70 16.56
C ALA A 32 8.91 -5.93 15.87
N PRO A 33 8.45 -7.19 15.77
CA PRO A 33 7.18 -7.49 15.14
C PRO A 33 6.02 -6.86 15.93
N ARG A 34 5.02 -6.34 15.21
CA ARG A 34 3.90 -5.57 15.78
C ARG A 34 2.69 -6.42 16.16
N TYR A 35 2.70 -7.71 15.82
CA TYR A 35 1.59 -8.62 16.02
C TYR A 35 2.02 -9.85 16.85
N CYS A 36 1.05 -10.52 17.47
CA CYS A 36 1.29 -11.76 18.20
C CYS A 36 1.32 -12.97 17.24
N ALA A 37 1.72 -14.14 17.75
CA ALA A 37 1.86 -15.39 16.98
C ALA A 37 0.54 -16.00 16.44
N HIS A 38 -0.58 -15.28 16.50
CA HIS A 38 -1.86 -15.78 15.98
C HIS A 38 -1.86 -15.67 14.45
N PRO A 39 -2.24 -16.72 13.69
CA PRO A 39 -2.14 -16.74 12.22
C PRO A 39 -2.95 -15.63 11.53
N ASP A 40 -4.08 -15.24 12.12
CA ASP A 40 -4.92 -14.15 11.62
C ASP A 40 -4.46 -12.74 12.03
N HIS A 41 -3.51 -12.62 12.94
CA HIS A 41 -3.01 -11.35 13.46
C HIS A 41 -1.77 -10.94 12.68
N ASN A 42 -2.00 -10.49 11.46
CA ASN A 42 -0.98 -9.94 10.58
C ASN A 42 -1.49 -8.66 9.92
N ALA A 43 -0.63 -7.97 9.16
CA ALA A 43 -0.96 -6.70 8.52
C ALA A 43 -2.17 -6.82 7.56
N LEU A 44 -2.27 -7.92 6.81
CA LEU A 44 -3.37 -8.16 5.87
C LEU A 44 -4.69 -8.45 6.61
N GLY A 45 -4.65 -9.23 7.68
CA GLY A 45 -5.81 -9.51 8.54
C GLY A 45 -6.33 -8.25 9.21
N ALA A 46 -5.44 -7.40 9.73
CA ALA A 46 -5.80 -6.11 10.31
C ALA A 46 -6.44 -5.18 9.25
N PHE A 47 -5.83 -5.06 8.07
CA PHE A 47 -6.37 -4.25 6.96
C PHE A 47 -7.78 -4.69 6.53
N ARG A 48 -8.01 -6.00 6.40
CA ARG A 48 -9.34 -6.56 6.07
C ARG A 48 -10.38 -6.19 7.13
N LYS A 49 -10.05 -6.31 8.43
CA LYS A 49 -10.96 -5.90 9.53
C LYS A 49 -11.23 -4.40 9.54
N PHE A 50 -10.22 -3.55 9.32
CA PHE A 50 -10.44 -2.10 9.22
C PHE A 50 -11.33 -1.73 8.04
N ARG A 51 -11.14 -2.39 6.89
CA ARG A 51 -11.99 -2.18 5.71
C ARG A 51 -13.44 -2.60 5.99
N ALA A 52 -13.65 -3.77 6.60
CA ALA A 52 -15.00 -4.25 6.95
C ALA A 52 -15.71 -3.28 7.93
N LYS A 53 -15.02 -2.84 8.99
CA LYS A 53 -15.57 -1.88 9.96
C LYS A 53 -15.88 -0.52 9.32
N ARG A 54 -15.10 -0.08 8.33
CA ARG A 54 -15.36 1.15 7.57
C ARG A 54 -16.59 1.01 6.66
N GLN A 55 -16.80 -0.16 6.05
CA GLN A 55 -18.01 -0.42 5.25
C GLN A 55 -19.27 -0.47 6.13
N GLN A 56 -19.22 -1.16 7.27
CA GLN A 56 -20.32 -1.15 8.24
C GLN A 56 -20.70 0.27 8.67
N ARG A 57 -19.73 1.11 9.06
CA ARG A 57 -20.01 2.52 9.38
C ARG A 57 -20.62 3.32 8.23
N LYS A 58 -20.28 2.98 6.98
CA LYS A 58 -20.83 3.62 5.78
C LYS A 58 -22.27 3.17 5.53
N GLU A 59 -22.56 1.89 5.75
CA GLU A 59 -23.90 1.32 5.68
C GLU A 59 -24.79 1.85 6.80
N ASP A 60 -24.32 1.87 8.05
CA ASP A 60 -25.01 2.45 9.21
C ASP A 60 -25.35 3.92 8.96
N LYS A 61 -24.40 4.69 8.41
CA LYS A 61 -24.62 6.10 8.05
C LYS A 61 -25.65 6.27 6.93
N ARG A 62 -25.71 5.34 5.98
CA ARG A 62 -26.72 5.33 4.91
C ARG A 62 -28.10 4.98 5.46
N ALA A 63 -28.19 3.95 6.29
CA ALA A 63 -29.42 3.54 6.96
C ALA A 63 -29.98 4.65 7.86
N ALA A 64 -29.12 5.34 8.62
CA ALA A 64 -29.51 6.50 9.43
C ALA A 64 -29.99 7.68 8.58
N ALA A 65 -29.36 7.94 7.43
CA ALA A 65 -29.79 8.99 6.50
C ALA A 65 -31.10 8.65 5.77
N GLU A 66 -31.40 7.37 5.58
CA GLU A 66 -32.65 6.89 4.98
C GLU A 66 -33.80 6.93 6.00
N ALA A 67 -33.55 6.56 7.26
CA ALA A 67 -34.51 6.71 8.35
C ALA A 67 -34.82 8.19 8.68
N ALA A 68 -33.86 9.11 8.50
CA ALA A 68 -34.10 10.54 8.68
C ALA A 68 -34.98 11.17 7.57
N LYS A 69 -35.16 10.50 6.43
CA LYS A 69 -36.02 10.95 5.32
C LYS A 69 -37.47 10.51 5.44
N SER A 70 -37.81 9.63 6.38
CA SER A 70 -39.15 9.03 6.53
C SER A 70 -39.95 9.52 7.75
N VAL A 71 -39.50 10.55 8.46
CA VAL A 71 -40.25 11.13 9.59
C VAL A 71 -41.00 12.39 9.15
N PRO A 72 -42.34 12.39 9.09
CA PRO A 72 -43.11 13.63 9.01
C PRO A 72 -43.02 14.37 10.34
N GLN A 73 -42.72 15.66 10.29
CA GLN A 73 -42.63 16.56 11.43
C GLN A 73 -43.97 16.60 12.17
N ALA A 74 -43.97 16.21 13.45
CA ALA A 74 -45.10 16.39 14.35
C ALA A 74 -44.93 17.72 15.12
N GLU A 75 -45.92 18.61 14.96
CA GLU A 75 -46.04 19.90 15.63
C GLU A 75 -46.16 19.76 17.16
N PRO A 76 -45.71 20.76 17.95
CA PRO A 76 -45.92 20.76 19.38
C PRO A 76 -47.36 21.17 19.74
N ALA A 77 -48.04 20.31 20.50
CA ALA A 77 -49.36 20.55 21.05
C ALA A 77 -49.32 21.65 22.14
N ALA A 78 -50.14 22.69 21.97
CA ALA A 78 -50.46 23.66 23.02
C ALA A 78 -51.51 23.09 23.99
N PRO A 79 -51.44 23.36 25.30
CA PRO A 79 -52.58 23.15 26.18
C PRO A 79 -53.44 24.41 26.20
N ALA A 80 -54.69 24.27 25.75
CA ALA A 80 -55.77 25.18 26.09
C ALA A 80 -56.31 24.76 27.46
N ASP A 81 -56.40 25.70 28.40
CA ASP A 81 -57.23 25.51 29.58
C ASP A 81 -58.17 26.70 29.78
N SER A 82 -59.41 26.33 30.06
CA SER A 82 -60.62 27.16 30.10
C SER A 82 -60.75 27.93 31.41
N VAL A 83 -61.49 29.06 31.42
CA VAL A 83 -62.61 29.32 32.35
C VAL A 83 -63.40 30.57 31.89
N ARG A 84 -64.73 30.44 31.92
CA ARG A 84 -65.74 31.49 31.68
C ARG A 84 -66.16 32.15 33.01
N MET A 85 -66.28 33.49 32.97
CA MET A 85 -67.19 34.41 33.71
C MET A 85 -67.29 34.25 35.26
N ALA A 86 -67.00 35.25 36.10
CA ALA A 86 -67.48 36.62 36.08
C ALA A 86 -66.87 37.47 37.23
N ASP A 87 -66.46 38.72 36.94
CA ASP A 87 -66.69 39.90 37.79
C ASP A 87 -66.33 41.18 36.99
N ARG A 88 -66.97 42.32 37.24
CA ARG A 88 -66.59 43.60 36.59
C ARG A 88 -65.14 44.00 36.89
N GLY A 89 -64.55 43.50 37.98
CA GLY A 89 -63.12 43.60 38.29
C GLY A 89 -62.25 42.54 37.59
N GLU A 90 -62.82 41.40 37.20
CA GLU A 90 -62.15 40.34 36.44
C GLU A 90 -62.12 40.66 34.94
N ALA A 91 -63.10 41.41 34.44
CA ALA A 91 -63.05 42.02 33.10
C ALA A 91 -61.99 43.13 32.99
N ALA A 92 -61.70 43.84 34.09
CA ALA A 92 -60.61 44.80 34.16
C ALA A 92 -59.25 44.10 34.26
N ARG A 93 -59.11 43.09 35.14
CA ARG A 93 -57.91 42.25 35.20
C ARG A 93 -57.63 41.50 33.91
N SER A 94 -58.66 40.96 33.25
CA SER A 94 -58.48 40.30 31.95
C SER A 94 -58.10 41.29 30.86
N ARG A 95 -58.62 42.54 30.90
CA ARG A 95 -58.13 43.64 30.06
C ARG A 95 -56.67 43.97 30.34
N ASP A 96 -56.28 44.09 31.60
CA ASP A 96 -54.91 44.43 31.98
C ASP A 96 -53.94 43.31 31.60
N THR A 97 -54.33 42.04 31.76
CA THR A 97 -53.55 40.88 31.29
C THR A 97 -53.43 40.87 29.77
N VAL A 98 -54.50 41.15 29.04
CA VAL A 98 -54.44 41.26 27.56
C VAL A 98 -53.55 42.42 27.14
N VAL A 99 -53.62 43.57 27.81
CA VAL A 99 -52.75 44.72 27.55
C VAL A 99 -51.29 44.38 27.83
N ALA A 100 -51.00 43.68 28.93
CA ALA A 100 -49.65 43.23 29.26
C ALA A 100 -49.11 42.23 28.22
N LEU A 101 -49.94 41.28 27.77
CA LEU A 101 -49.56 40.34 26.72
C LEU A 101 -49.31 41.04 25.38
N VAL A 102 -50.13 42.03 25.03
CA VAL A 102 -49.96 42.85 23.83
C VAL A 102 -48.69 43.69 23.91
N GLN A 103 -48.36 44.25 25.07
CA GLN A 103 -47.11 44.98 25.30
C GLN A 103 -45.87 44.06 25.26
N GLN A 104 -46.00 42.83 25.76
CA GLN A 104 -44.93 41.84 25.67
C GLN A 104 -44.72 41.40 24.22
N LEU A 105 -45.79 41.07 23.49
CA LEU A 105 -45.71 40.74 22.06
C LEU A 105 -45.14 41.89 21.23
N SER A 106 -45.52 43.14 21.52
CA SER A 106 -44.97 44.29 20.79
C SER A 106 -43.49 44.54 21.10
N ALA A 107 -42.99 44.14 22.27
CA ALA A 107 -41.59 44.18 22.63
C ALA A 107 -40.78 43.03 21.99
N GLU A 108 -41.37 41.84 21.85
CA GLU A 108 -40.70 40.64 21.32
C GLU A 108 -40.78 40.50 19.78
N LEU A 109 -41.85 40.99 19.13
CA LEU A 109 -42.02 40.90 17.67
C LEU A 109 -40.84 41.44 16.84
N PRO A 110 -40.25 42.60 17.18
CA PRO A 110 -39.13 43.14 16.42
C PRO A 110 -37.94 42.19 16.36
N ALA A 111 -37.62 41.51 17.47
CA ALA A 111 -36.55 40.53 17.52
C ALA A 111 -36.85 39.32 16.62
N TYR A 112 -38.07 38.80 16.65
CA TYR A 112 -38.47 37.70 15.76
C TYR A 112 -38.47 38.08 14.28
N ILE A 113 -38.80 39.34 13.95
CA ILE A 113 -38.72 39.85 12.57
C ILE A 113 -37.26 39.93 12.11
N GLU A 114 -36.34 40.36 12.98
CA GLU A 114 -34.90 40.38 12.68
C GLU A 114 -34.34 38.96 12.48
N GLU A 115 -34.74 38.00 13.32
CA GLU A 115 -34.35 36.60 13.16
C GLU A 115 -34.90 35.99 11.85
N LEU A 116 -36.17 36.27 11.53
CA LEU A 116 -36.77 35.83 10.27
C LEU A 116 -36.10 36.49 9.07
N ALA A 117 -35.75 37.78 9.14
CA ALA A 117 -35.02 38.48 8.09
C ALA A 117 -33.63 37.85 7.85
N LEU A 118 -32.94 37.43 8.92
CA LEU A 118 -31.66 36.74 8.82
C LEU A 118 -31.79 35.35 8.16
N ILE A 119 -32.84 34.60 8.51
CA ILE A 119 -33.11 33.25 7.97
C ILE A 119 -33.62 33.33 6.52
N THR A 120 -34.36 34.39 6.17
CA THR A 120 -34.95 34.60 4.84
C THR A 120 -34.06 35.39 3.90
N ASP A 121 -32.83 35.75 4.31
CA ASP A 121 -31.83 36.35 3.42
C ASP A 121 -31.30 35.30 2.42
N SER A 122 -32.12 35.02 1.41
CA SER A 122 -31.82 34.09 0.33
C SER A 122 -30.63 34.57 -0.48
N ALA A 123 -30.43 35.88 -0.62
CA ALA A 123 -29.29 36.45 -1.35
C ALA A 123 -27.96 36.14 -0.64
N ALA A 124 -27.90 36.28 0.68
CA ALA A 124 -26.72 35.87 1.45
C ALA A 124 -26.49 34.35 1.42
N ALA A 125 -27.55 33.54 1.44
CA ALA A 125 -27.45 32.09 1.33
C ALA A 125 -26.91 31.66 -0.05
N GLU A 126 -27.46 32.23 -1.13
CA GLU A 126 -27.02 31.98 -2.51
C GLU A 126 -25.55 32.37 -2.72
N ALA A 127 -25.12 33.54 -2.22
CA ALA A 127 -23.73 33.96 -2.30
C ALA A 127 -22.76 32.99 -1.58
N ARG A 128 -23.17 32.44 -0.43
CA ARG A 128 -22.39 31.42 0.29
C ARG A 128 -22.34 30.11 -0.49
N ILE A 129 -23.47 29.67 -1.06
CA ILE A 129 -23.53 28.46 -1.90
C ILE A 129 -22.62 28.62 -3.11
N GLU A 130 -22.69 29.76 -3.81
CA GLU A 130 -21.85 30.03 -4.98
C GLU A 130 -20.36 30.01 -4.61
N THR A 131 -20.00 30.63 -3.49
CA THR A 131 -18.61 30.64 -3.00
C THR A 131 -18.11 29.22 -2.72
N VAL A 132 -18.91 28.43 -2.00
CA VAL A 132 -18.56 27.03 -1.68
C VAL A 132 -18.52 26.18 -2.95
N ALA A 133 -19.46 26.36 -3.87
CA ALA A 133 -19.52 25.65 -5.14
C ALA A 133 -18.27 25.93 -5.98
N ARG A 134 -17.86 27.20 -6.10
CA ARG A 134 -16.64 27.60 -6.80
C ARG A 134 -15.40 26.99 -6.16
N ALA A 135 -15.29 27.05 -4.83
CA ALA A 135 -14.17 26.45 -4.11
C ALA A 135 -14.15 24.91 -4.22
N SER A 136 -15.31 24.25 -4.29
CA SER A 136 -15.37 22.81 -4.55
C SER A 136 -14.96 22.46 -5.98
N ALA A 137 -15.42 23.21 -6.98
CA ALA A 137 -15.06 22.98 -8.37
C ALA A 137 -13.55 23.11 -8.57
N GLN A 138 -12.93 24.15 -7.99
CA GLN A 138 -11.47 24.32 -8.03
C GLN A 138 -10.72 23.15 -7.37
N ARG A 139 -11.22 22.65 -6.23
CA ARG A 139 -10.60 21.50 -5.55
C ARG A 139 -10.74 20.20 -6.35
N VAL A 140 -11.84 20.02 -7.07
CA VAL A 140 -12.05 18.87 -7.95
C VAL A 140 -11.11 18.94 -9.14
N LEU A 141 -11.05 20.07 -9.84
CA LEU A 141 -10.12 20.27 -10.96
C LEU A 141 -8.66 20.03 -10.55
N ALA A 142 -8.21 20.61 -9.43
CA ALA A 142 -6.86 20.39 -8.93
C ALA A 142 -6.60 18.95 -8.42
N ALA A 143 -7.66 18.18 -8.12
CA ALA A 143 -7.52 16.76 -7.80
C ALA A 143 -7.46 15.92 -9.08
N GLU A 144 -8.23 16.25 -10.10
CA GLU A 144 -8.22 15.61 -11.42
C GLU A 144 -6.87 15.83 -12.11
N GLU A 145 -6.35 17.05 -12.15
CA GLU A 145 -5.02 17.35 -12.71
C GLU A 145 -3.91 16.56 -12.01
N ARG A 146 -3.99 16.40 -10.68
CA ARG A 146 -3.02 15.57 -9.95
C ARG A 146 -3.19 14.09 -10.24
N ALA A 147 -4.41 13.63 -10.49
CA ALA A 147 -4.68 12.25 -10.85
C ALA A 147 -4.15 11.95 -12.26
N THR A 148 -4.39 12.81 -13.24
CA THR A 148 -3.89 12.64 -14.61
C THR A 148 -2.37 12.62 -14.64
N LEU A 149 -1.71 13.54 -13.93
CA LEU A 149 -0.24 13.55 -13.84
C LEU A 149 0.31 12.30 -13.15
N ALA A 150 -0.40 11.76 -12.16
CA ALA A 150 0.00 10.53 -11.48
C ALA A 150 -0.18 9.29 -12.38
N GLU A 151 -1.24 9.26 -13.19
CA GLU A 151 -1.48 8.21 -14.18
C GLU A 151 -0.41 8.24 -15.28
N GLU A 152 -0.13 9.40 -15.86
CA GLU A 152 0.94 9.56 -16.85
C GLU A 152 2.32 9.16 -16.29
N ALA A 153 2.62 9.54 -15.04
CA ALA A 153 3.85 9.13 -14.39
C ALA A 153 3.92 7.61 -14.14
N ALA A 154 2.79 6.98 -13.82
CA ALA A 154 2.70 5.54 -13.64
C ALA A 154 2.91 4.80 -14.98
N ASP A 155 2.28 5.27 -16.05
CA ASP A 155 2.43 4.69 -17.39
C ASP A 155 3.87 4.79 -17.89
N MET A 156 4.52 5.94 -17.69
CA MET A 156 5.95 6.11 -18.01
C MET A 156 6.84 5.16 -17.19
N ALA A 157 6.53 4.96 -15.90
CA ALA A 157 7.30 4.06 -15.05
C ALA A 157 7.14 2.59 -15.48
N VAL A 158 5.94 2.17 -15.87
CA VAL A 158 5.68 0.83 -16.41
C VAL A 158 6.42 0.64 -17.73
N ALA A 159 6.32 1.59 -18.66
CA ALA A 159 7.02 1.51 -19.93
C ALA A 159 8.55 1.44 -19.77
N ALA A 160 9.11 2.21 -18.84
CA ALA A 160 10.54 2.16 -18.52
C ALA A 160 10.95 0.81 -17.90
N LEU A 161 10.11 0.22 -17.06
CA LEU A 161 10.35 -1.09 -16.48
C LEU A 161 10.33 -2.18 -17.57
N ASP A 162 9.35 -2.16 -18.46
CA ASP A 162 9.23 -3.12 -19.56
C ASP A 162 10.45 -3.04 -20.48
N ALA A 163 10.86 -1.82 -20.87
CA ALA A 163 12.05 -1.60 -21.68
C ALA A 163 13.33 -2.14 -21.00
N ALA A 164 13.51 -1.86 -19.71
CA ALA A 164 14.65 -2.39 -18.95
C ALA A 164 14.60 -3.93 -18.87
N SER A 165 13.43 -4.52 -18.61
CA SER A 165 13.25 -5.97 -18.58
C SER A 165 13.59 -6.63 -19.91
N ASP A 166 13.18 -6.04 -21.03
CA ASP A 166 13.51 -6.53 -22.37
C ASP A 166 15.01 -6.43 -22.66
N GLU A 167 15.65 -5.32 -22.29
CA GLU A 167 17.11 -5.15 -22.42
C GLU A 167 17.86 -6.20 -21.59
N PHE A 168 17.50 -6.39 -20.32
CA PHE A 168 18.09 -7.42 -19.48
C PHE A 168 17.90 -8.83 -20.06
N ALA A 169 16.74 -9.13 -20.64
CA ALA A 169 16.48 -10.41 -21.28
C ALA A 169 17.39 -10.63 -22.50
N GLN A 170 17.56 -9.59 -23.33
CA GLN A 170 18.44 -9.62 -24.50
C GLN A 170 19.91 -9.77 -24.10
N GLU A 171 20.39 -9.00 -23.14
CA GLU A 171 21.76 -9.10 -22.63
C GLU A 171 22.02 -10.48 -22.03
N THR A 172 21.09 -11.00 -21.23
CA THR A 172 21.20 -12.34 -20.65
C THR A 172 21.25 -13.42 -21.73
N ALA A 173 20.44 -13.29 -22.79
CA ALA A 173 20.47 -14.21 -23.92
C ALA A 173 21.82 -14.13 -24.67
N ALA A 174 22.33 -12.93 -24.92
CA ALA A 174 23.63 -12.72 -25.56
C ALA A 174 24.78 -13.30 -24.73
N ILE A 175 24.80 -13.08 -23.41
CA ILE A 175 25.80 -13.64 -22.50
C ILE A 175 25.73 -15.18 -22.51
N ARG A 176 24.54 -15.76 -22.50
CA ARG A 176 24.38 -17.22 -22.56
C ARG A 176 24.90 -17.79 -23.88
N GLU A 177 24.63 -17.13 -24.99
CA GLU A 177 25.13 -17.54 -26.30
C GLU A 177 26.66 -17.43 -26.39
N GLU A 178 27.22 -16.32 -25.93
CA GLU A 178 28.68 -16.12 -25.88
C GLU A 178 29.35 -17.15 -24.97
N ALA A 179 28.77 -17.43 -23.80
CA ALA A 179 29.27 -18.46 -22.89
C ALA A 179 29.21 -19.85 -23.53
N ALA A 180 28.13 -20.19 -24.21
CA ALA A 180 28.01 -21.46 -24.94
C ALA A 180 29.08 -21.59 -26.04
N ARG A 181 29.35 -20.51 -26.79
CA ARG A 181 30.43 -20.47 -27.79
C ARG A 181 31.79 -20.70 -27.14
N LYS A 182 32.12 -19.99 -26.06
CA LYS A 182 33.40 -20.16 -25.33
C LYS A 182 33.58 -21.57 -24.78
N VAL A 183 32.50 -22.20 -24.29
CA VAL A 183 32.54 -23.59 -23.82
C VAL A 183 32.82 -24.55 -24.97
N ALA A 184 32.12 -24.39 -26.11
CA ALA A 184 32.35 -25.21 -27.30
C ALA A 184 33.79 -25.06 -27.83
N ASP A 185 34.33 -23.84 -27.87
CA ASP A 185 35.72 -23.58 -28.25
C ASP A 185 36.71 -24.26 -27.30
N ALA A 186 36.46 -24.18 -25.99
CA ALA A 186 37.29 -24.84 -24.99
C ALA A 186 37.24 -26.37 -25.10
N GLU A 187 36.07 -26.94 -25.38
CA GLU A 187 35.90 -28.37 -25.65
C GLU A 187 36.64 -28.80 -26.91
N PHE A 188 36.56 -28.01 -27.99
CA PHE A 188 37.30 -28.24 -29.21
C PHE A 188 38.82 -28.26 -28.97
N VAL A 189 39.35 -27.26 -28.29
CA VAL A 189 40.78 -27.18 -27.97
C VAL A 189 41.22 -28.35 -27.08
N ARG A 190 40.39 -28.75 -26.10
CA ARG A 190 40.67 -29.94 -25.27
C ARG A 190 40.76 -31.20 -26.10
N ALA A 191 39.80 -31.43 -27.01
CA ALA A 191 39.80 -32.58 -27.90
C ALA A 191 41.02 -32.57 -28.84
N GLU A 192 41.42 -31.39 -29.33
CA GLU A 192 42.61 -31.28 -30.17
C GLU A 192 43.89 -31.59 -29.38
N LEU A 193 44.03 -31.05 -28.16
CA LEU A 193 45.14 -31.35 -27.26
C LEU A 193 45.24 -32.84 -26.91
N GLU A 194 44.10 -33.52 -26.72
CA GLU A 194 44.07 -34.96 -26.50
C GLU A 194 44.61 -35.72 -27.72
N ARG A 195 44.18 -35.35 -28.94
CA ARG A 195 44.75 -35.91 -30.18
C ARG A 195 46.25 -35.64 -30.31
N TYR A 196 46.72 -34.44 -29.95
CA TYR A 196 48.16 -34.15 -29.94
C TYR A 196 48.91 -35.05 -28.96
N ARG A 197 48.37 -35.25 -27.74
CA ARG A 197 48.96 -36.15 -26.74
C ARG A 197 49.03 -37.59 -27.24
N GLU A 198 47.97 -38.10 -27.86
CA GLU A 198 47.96 -39.45 -28.46
C GLU A 198 49.04 -39.58 -29.55
N ARG A 199 49.15 -38.59 -30.45
CA ARG A 199 50.18 -38.60 -31.50
C ARG A 199 51.59 -38.53 -30.93
N VAL A 200 51.82 -37.72 -29.90
CA VAL A 200 53.12 -37.65 -29.22
C VAL A 200 53.43 -39.00 -28.57
N GLY A 201 52.48 -39.61 -27.86
CA GLY A 201 52.67 -40.94 -27.26
C GLY A 201 53.02 -42.02 -28.31
N MET A 202 52.37 -42.00 -29.48
CA MET A 202 52.73 -42.91 -30.58
C MET A 202 54.16 -42.66 -31.11
N LEU A 203 54.58 -41.39 -31.21
CA LEU A 203 55.92 -41.04 -31.64
C LEU A 203 56.98 -41.45 -30.62
N GLU A 204 56.69 -41.32 -29.32
CA GLU A 204 57.55 -41.77 -28.23
C GLU A 204 57.77 -43.29 -28.28
N VAL A 205 56.69 -44.07 -28.42
CA VAL A 205 56.79 -45.54 -28.58
C VAL A 205 57.62 -45.92 -29.81
N ARG A 206 57.43 -45.23 -30.94
CA ARG A 206 58.24 -45.45 -32.15
C ARG A 206 59.70 -45.08 -31.94
N LEU A 207 59.99 -44.01 -31.21
CA LEU A 207 61.36 -43.59 -30.91
C LEU A 207 62.07 -44.62 -30.03
N ASP A 208 61.37 -45.17 -29.03
CA ASP A 208 61.91 -46.21 -28.17
C ASP A 208 62.17 -47.51 -28.94
N ALA A 209 61.27 -47.91 -29.85
CA ALA A 209 61.52 -49.04 -30.74
C ALA A 209 62.77 -48.85 -31.61
N VAL A 210 62.98 -47.66 -32.19
CA VAL A 210 64.19 -47.35 -32.97
C VAL A 210 65.45 -47.38 -32.11
N ARG A 211 65.36 -46.92 -30.84
CA ARG A 211 66.48 -47.00 -29.89
C ARG A 211 66.82 -48.45 -29.57
N ASP A 212 65.81 -49.28 -29.29
CA ASP A 212 65.97 -50.71 -29.01
C ASP A 212 66.58 -51.47 -30.20
N GLU A 213 66.13 -51.16 -31.43
CA GLU A 213 66.71 -51.68 -32.67
C GLU A 213 68.18 -51.28 -32.82
N ALA A 214 68.51 -50.00 -32.61
CA ALA A 214 69.88 -49.50 -32.68
C ALA A 214 70.78 -50.16 -31.62
N ASP A 215 70.28 -50.36 -30.40
CA ASP A 215 70.98 -51.09 -29.34
C ASP A 215 71.14 -52.58 -29.66
N GLY A 216 70.13 -53.20 -30.27
CA GLY A 216 70.22 -54.55 -30.84
C GLY A 216 71.35 -54.66 -31.86
N LEU A 217 71.42 -53.74 -32.82
CA LEU A 217 72.48 -53.69 -33.83
C LEU A 217 73.87 -53.45 -33.23
N ARG A 218 73.98 -52.55 -32.24
CA ARG A 218 75.24 -52.32 -31.50
C ARG A 218 75.72 -53.59 -30.80
N ARG A 219 74.81 -54.30 -30.12
CA ARG A 219 75.12 -55.58 -29.45
C ARG A 219 75.52 -56.66 -30.45
N ALA A 220 74.81 -56.79 -31.57
CA ALA A 220 75.14 -57.75 -32.62
C ALA A 220 76.53 -57.49 -33.23
N ARG A 221 76.87 -56.22 -33.49
CA ARG A 221 78.20 -55.83 -33.99
C ARG A 221 79.31 -56.12 -32.99
N ALA A 222 79.06 -55.96 -31.69
CA ALA A 222 80.02 -56.29 -30.64
C ALA A 222 80.20 -57.81 -30.44
N ALA A 223 79.18 -58.61 -30.73
CA ALA A 223 79.19 -60.07 -30.58
C ALA A 223 79.68 -60.82 -31.83
N ALA A 224 79.75 -60.16 -33.00
CA ALA A 224 80.33 -60.76 -34.20
C ALA A 224 81.83 -61.04 -33.95
N PRO A 225 82.30 -62.29 -34.07
CA PRO A 225 83.72 -62.59 -33.94
C PRO A 225 84.48 -61.84 -35.03
N ALA A 226 85.66 -61.33 -34.69
CA ALA A 226 86.59 -60.78 -35.65
C ALA A 226 87.17 -61.91 -36.52
N ASP A 227 86.33 -62.52 -37.37
CA ASP A 227 86.77 -63.43 -38.43
C ASP A 227 87.35 -62.58 -39.56
N SER A 228 88.59 -62.15 -39.39
CA SER A 228 89.58 -61.92 -40.46
C SER A 228 90.88 -61.30 -39.89
N CYS A 229 91.76 -62.17 -39.41
CA CYS A 229 93.21 -62.14 -39.70
C CYS A 229 93.81 -63.50 -39.39
#